data_AF-A0A1I1QBC8-F1
#
_entry.id   AF-A0A1I1QBC8-F1
#
_cell.length_a   1.000
_cell.length_b   1.000
_cell.length_c   1.000
_cell.angle_alpha   90.00
_cell.angle_beta   90.00
_cell.angle_gamma   90.00
#
_symmetry.space_group_name_H-M   'P 1'
#
loop_
_entity.id
_entity.type
_entity.pdbx_description
1 polymer ?
#
loop_
_entity_poly.entity_id
_entity_poly.type
_entity_poly.pdbx_seq_one_letter_code
_entity_poly.pdbx_strand_id
1 'polypeptide(L)' 'MRVKIDVSEEDLDSDYGTVPGLVITCSRCRHSVEVFGTEEPSVKRGAVMLRDECPFDEDNFYSA' A
#
# COMPACT_ATOMS: atom_id res chain seq x y z
N MET A 1 -7.18 4.96 -14.08
CA MET A 1 -5.90 5.32 -14.76
C MET A 1 -4.76 4.48 -14.19
N ARG A 2 -3.63 4.26 -14.90
CA ARG A 2 -2.47 3.52 -14.32
C ARG A 2 -1.59 4.43 -13.48
N VAL A 3 -1.32 4.05 -12.23
CA VAL A 3 -0.54 4.84 -11.28
C VAL A 3 0.56 3.97 -10.68
N LYS A 4 1.80 4.49 -10.66
CA LYS A 4 2.92 3.81 -10.01
C LYS A 4 2.81 3.93 -8.48
N ILE A 5 3.24 2.89 -7.78
CA ILE A 5 3.37 2.89 -6.33
C ILE A 5 4.83 2.77 -5.93
N ASP A 6 5.19 3.42 -4.85
CA ASP A 6 6.44 3.17 -4.14
C ASP A 6 6.14 2.15 -3.02
N VAL A 7 7.01 1.16 -2.86
CA VAL A 7 6.87 0.10 -1.85
C VAL A 7 8.11 0.13 -0.95
N SER A 8 7.92 0.33 0.36
CA SER A 8 8.97 0.16 1.37
C SER A 8 8.61 -0.99 2.32
N GLU A 9 9.62 -1.79 2.68
CA GLU A 9 9.50 -2.77 3.77
C GLU A 9 9.73 -2.06 5.10
N GLU A 10 8.80 -2.21 6.04
CA GLU A 10 8.85 -1.59 7.36
C GLU A 10 8.34 -2.56 8.44
N ASP A 11 8.81 -2.38 9.68
CA ASP A 11 8.30 -3.10 10.83
C ASP A 11 7.03 -2.40 11.34
N LEU A 12 5.87 -3.03 11.16
CA LEU A 12 4.56 -2.47 11.50
C LEU A 12 4.10 -2.94 12.89
N ASP A 13 3.49 -2.04 13.66
CA ASP A 13 2.95 -2.39 14.96
C ASP A 13 1.65 -3.22 14.83
N SER A 14 1.61 -4.35 15.54
CA SER A 14 0.42 -5.19 15.68
C SER A 14 0.07 -5.39 17.15
N ASP A 15 -1.13 -5.93 17.43
CA ASP A 15 -1.60 -6.21 18.78
C ASP A 15 -0.68 -7.15 19.60
N TYR A 16 0.17 -7.93 18.92
CA TYR A 16 1.09 -8.90 19.54
C TYR A 16 2.57 -8.48 19.44
N GLY A 17 2.85 -7.25 19.02
CA GLY A 17 4.19 -6.72 18.80
C GLY A 17 4.45 -6.34 17.35
N THR A 18 5.68 -5.96 17.02
CA THR A 18 6.02 -5.47 15.68
C THR A 18 6.24 -6.64 14.71
N VAL A 19 5.68 -6.53 13.52
CA VAL A 19 5.74 -7.56 12.47
C VAL A 19 6.17 -6.94 11.13
N PRO A 20 6.91 -7.68 10.29
CA PRO A 20 7.28 -7.18 8.97
C PRO A 20 6.06 -6.91 8.10
N GLY A 21 6.07 -5.76 7.44
CA GLY A 21 5.04 -5.35 6.50
C GLY A 21 5.57 -4.41 5.42
N LEU A 22 4.64 -3.90 4.64
CA LEU A 22 4.89 -2.98 3.54
C LEU A 22 4.13 -1.69 3.77
N VAL A 23 4.79 -0.58 3.49
CA VAL A 23 4.14 0.72 3.29
C VAL A 23 4.08 0.98 1.80
N ILE A 24 2.86 1.07 1.26
CA ILE A 24 2.62 1.30 -0.16
C ILE A 24 2.14 2.73 -0.35
N THR A 25 2.91 3.52 -1.10
CA THR A 25 2.63 4.94 -1.32
C THR A 25 2.26 5.22 -2.77
N CYS A 26 1.16 5.93 -2.98
CA CYS A 26 0.79 6.43 -4.30
C CYS A 26 1.71 7.57 -4.76
N SER A 27 2.39 7.40 -5.90
CA SER A 27 3.27 8.44 -6.47
C SER A 27 2.56 9.75 -6.85
N ARG A 28 1.23 9.74 -7.04
CA ARG A 28 0.43 10.92 -7.42
C ARG A 28 -0.17 11.66 -6.23
N CYS A 29 -1.02 10.97 -5.46
CA CYS A 29 -1.75 11.60 -4.36
C CYS A 29 -0.98 11.58 -3.04
N ARG A 30 0.16 10.87 -2.98
CA ARG A 30 1.02 10.72 -1.80
C ARG A 30 0.34 10.05 -0.59
N HIS A 31 -0.89 9.55 -0.76
CA HIS A 31 -1.54 8.67 0.22
C HIS A 31 -0.77 7.35 0.33
N SER A 32 -0.67 6.83 1.55
CA SER A 32 0.04 5.61 1.87
C SER A 32 -0.83 4.68 2.69
N VAL A 33 -0.67 3.38 2.49
CA VAL A 33 -1.34 2.33 3.26
C VAL A 33 -0.32 1.33 3.78
N GLU A 34 -0.60 0.80 4.96
CA GLU A 34 0.22 -0.21 5.63
C GLU A 34 -0.41 -1.59 5.43
N VAL A 35 0.42 -2.58 5.09
CA VAL A 35 -0.03 -3.95 4.84
C VAL A 35 0.92 -4.93 5.50
N PHE A 36 0.38 -5.84 6.30
CA PHE A 36 1.17 -6.92 6.89
C PHE A 36 1.66 -7.93 5.84
N GLY A 37 2.88 -8.45 6.04
CA GLY A 37 3.57 -9.35 5.12
C GLY A 37 4.33 -8.61 4.02
N THR A 38 5.38 -9.23 3.48
CA THR A 38 6.37 -8.61 2.58
C THR A 38 6.38 -9.15 1.16
N GLU A 39 5.51 -10.11 0.84
CA GLU A 39 5.48 -10.78 -0.46
C GLU A 39 4.58 -10.07 -1.48
N GLU A 40 4.63 -10.51 -2.75
CA GLU A 40 3.82 -9.99 -3.85
C GLU A 40 2.30 -9.92 -3.55
N PRO A 41 1.68 -10.90 -2.83
CA PRO A 41 0.29 -10.77 -2.41
C PRO A 41 0.02 -9.56 -1.50
N SER A 42 0.97 -9.19 -0.64
CA SER A 42 0.87 -8.00 0.22
C SER A 42 0.93 -6.71 -0.60
N VAL A 43 1.78 -6.67 -1.65
CA VAL A 43 1.81 -5.55 -2.61
C VAL A 43 0.45 -5.38 -3.31
N LYS A 44 -0.14 -6.50 -3.80
CA LYS A 44 -1.46 -6.47 -4.45
C LYS A 44 -2.55 -6.02 -3.50
N ARG A 45 -2.50 -6.43 -2.23
CA ARG A 45 -3.47 -6.00 -1.22
C ARG A 45 -3.38 -4.49 -0.97
N GLY A 46 -2.18 -3.93 -0.82
CA GLY A 46 -2.06 -2.49 -0.62
C GLY A 46 -2.43 -1.68 -1.86
N ALA A 47 -2.19 -2.21 -3.07
CA ALA A 47 -2.71 -1.62 -4.30
C ALA A 47 -4.25 -1.55 -4.36
N VAL A 48 -4.96 -2.53 -3.78
CA VAL A 48 -6.43 -2.49 -3.63
C VAL A 48 -6.84 -1.47 -2.57
N MET A 49 -6.19 -1.47 -1.40
CA MET A 49 -6.48 -0.50 -0.33
C MET A 49 -6.27 0.95 -0.79
N LEU A 50 -5.21 1.24 -1.55
CA LEU A 50 -4.99 2.57 -2.15
C LEU A 50 -6.10 3.00 -3.11
N ARG A 51 -6.77 2.06 -3.78
CA ARG A 51 -7.92 2.39 -4.62
C ARG A 51 -9.11 2.80 -3.78
N ASP A 52 -9.39 2.05 -2.72
CA ASP A 52 -10.52 2.31 -1.83
C ASP A 52 -10.31 3.59 -0.99
N GLU A 53 -9.06 3.91 -0.66
CA GLU A 53 -8.69 5.05 0.19
C GLU A 53 -8.15 6.26 -0.60
N CYS A 54 -8.24 6.24 -1.93
CA CYS A 54 -7.71 7.35 -2.73
C CYS A 54 -8.44 8.65 -2.38
N PRO A 55 -7.74 9.72 -1.92
CA PRO A 55 -8.38 10.97 -1.50
C PRO A 55 -9.05 11.73 -2.65
N PHE A 56 -8.79 11.32 -3.89
CA PHE A 56 -9.41 11.88 -5.09
C PHE A 56 -10.55 11.02 -5.66
N ASP A 57 -10.90 9.91 -4.99
CA ASP A 57 -11.98 8.99 -5.40
C ASP A 57 -11.82 8.50 -6.86
N GLU A 58 -10.56 8.36 -7.30
CA GLU A 58 -10.21 7.93 -8.65
C GLU A 58 -10.16 6.39 -8.74
N ASP A 59 -10.80 5.80 -9.75
CA ASP A 59 -10.69 4.37 -10.06
C ASP A 59 -9.33 4.06 -10.75
N ASN A 60 -8.30 3.95 -9.91
CA ASN A 60 -6.91 3.78 -10.31
C ASN A 60 -6.46 2.31 -10.32
N PHE A 61 -5.66 1.96 -11.33
CA PHE A 61 -4.95 0.70 -11.42
C PHE A 61 -3.51 0.93 -10.95
N TYR A 62 -3.22 0.47 -9.73
CA TYR A 62 -1.90 0.60 -9.11
C TYR A 62 -0.99 -0.57 -9.49
N SER A 63 0.27 -0.26 -9.79
CA SER A 63 1.31 -1.25 -10.11
C SER A 63 2.67 -0.80 -9.57
N ALA A 64 3.39 -1.72 -8.94
CA ALA A 64 4.77 -1.52 -8.48
C ALA A 64 5.75 -1.53 -9.67
#